data_AF-A0A1Q3W015-F1
#
_entry.id   AF-A0A1Q3W015-F1
#
_cell.length_a   1.000
_cell.length_b   1.000
_cell.length_c   1.000
_cell.angle_alpha   90.00
_cell.angle_beta   90.00
_cell.angle_gamma   90.00
#
_symmetry.space_group_name_H-M   'P 1'
#
loop_
_entity.id
_entity.type
_entity.pdbx_description
1 polymer ?
#
loop_
_entity_poly.entity_id
_entity_poly.type
_entity_poly.pdbx_seq_one_letter_code
_entity_poly.pdbx_strand_id
1 'polypeptide(L)' 'MHLLASLGPYADFILASYGLVAVVVIALILWIVIDQRHQEKALRDLEASGVTRRSASRSGEPS' A
#
# COMPACT_ATOMS: atom_id res chain seq x y z
N MET A 1 47.63 -3.74 9.71
CA MET A 1 46.33 -4.15 9.13
C MET A 1 45.30 -4.34 10.26
N HIS A 2 45.03 -3.29 11.04
CA HIS A 2 44.17 -3.31 12.24
C HIS A 2 43.25 -2.07 12.32
N LEU A 3 43.14 -1.32 11.21
CA LEU A 3 42.34 -0.09 11.07
C LEU A 3 40.85 -0.36 10.81
N LEU A 4 40.48 -1.61 10.50
CA LEU A 4 39.08 -2.02 10.31
C LEU A 4 38.39 -2.37 11.63
N ALA A 5 39.15 -2.71 12.67
CA ALA A 5 38.61 -2.97 14.01
C ALA A 5 38.23 -1.67 14.77
N SER A 6 38.62 -0.49 14.24
CA SER A 6 38.43 0.82 14.89
C SER A 6 37.28 1.65 14.34
N LEU A 7 36.39 1.09 13.51
CA LEU A 7 35.06 1.69 13.26
C LEU A 7 34.13 1.59 14.49
N GLY A 8 34.61 0.94 15.56
CA GLY A 8 34.13 1.09 16.93
C GLY A 8 32.70 0.61 17.18
N PRO A 9 32.28 0.50 18.44
CA PRO A 9 30.94 0.03 18.84
C PRO A 9 29.74 0.82 18.28
N TYR A 10 29.99 1.90 17.53
CA TYR A 10 28.98 2.84 17.03
C TYR A 10 28.49 2.52 15.62
N ALA A 11 29.25 1.77 14.80
CA ALA A 11 28.83 1.39 13.46
C ALA A 11 27.54 0.54 13.50
N ASP A 12 27.45 -0.38 14.47
CA ASP A 12 26.27 -1.20 14.70
C ASP A 12 25.06 -0.35 15.12
N PHE A 13 25.28 0.69 15.94
CA PHE A 13 24.23 1.61 16.36
C PHE A 13 23.67 2.43 15.19
N ILE A 14 24.55 2.92 14.31
CA ILE A 14 24.16 3.62 13.08
C ILE A 14 23.33 2.68 12.21
N LEU A 15 23.84 1.48 11.92
CA LEU A 15 23.15 0.53 11.06
C LEU A 15 21.81 0.09 11.65
N ALA A 16 21.73 -0.13 12.96
CA ALA A 16 20.49 -0.45 13.66
C ALA A 16 19.47 0.69 13.63
N SER A 17 19.91 1.94 13.83
CA SER A 17 19.03 3.11 13.76
C SER A 17 18.45 3.31 12.36
N TYR A 18 19.30 3.29 11.33
CA TYR A 18 18.86 3.38 9.94
C TYR A 18 18.02 2.17 9.52
N GLY A 19 18.36 0.97 10.00
CA GLY A 19 17.60 -0.25 9.76
C GLY A 19 16.19 -0.17 10.37
N LEU A 20 16.08 0.34 11.60
CA LEU A 20 14.78 0.54 12.25
C LEU A 20 13.93 1.56 11.49
N VAL A 21 14.51 2.68 11.06
CA VAL A 21 13.79 3.66 10.22
C VAL A 21 13.34 3.03 8.90
N ALA A 22 14.22 2.26 8.24
CA ALA A 22 13.87 1.57 7.00
C ALA A 22 12.70 0.59 7.20
N VAL A 23 12.70 -0.17 8.30
CA VAL A 23 11.61 -1.09 8.65
C VAL A 23 10.29 -0.34 8.84
N VAL A 24 10.30 0.79 9.57
CA VAL A 24 9.09 1.61 9.78
C VAL A 24 8.57 2.17 8.45
N VAL A 25 9.46 2.69 7.60
CA VAL A 25 9.07 3.21 6.27
C VAL A 25 8.48 2.11 5.40
N ILE A 26 9.10 0.93 5.35
CA ILE A 26 8.59 -0.21 4.59
C ILE A 26 7.22 -0.66 5.12
N ALA A 27 7.05 -0.71 6.44
CA ALA A 27 5.77 -1.06 7.06
C ALA A 27 4.66 -0.08 6.68
N LEU A 28 4.94 1.23 6.67
CA LEU A 28 3.99 2.26 6.22
C LEU A 28 3.64 2.11 4.73
N ILE A 29 4.63 1.87 3.87
CA ILE A 29 4.39 1.64 2.44
C ILE A 29 3.50 0.42 2.23
N LEU A 30 3.82 -0.70 2.87
CA LEU A 30 3.03 -1.93 2.79
C LEU A 30 1.60 -1.71 3.30
N TRP A 31 1.44 -0.98 4.40
CA TRP A 31 0.13 -0.64 4.95
C TRP A 31 -0.72 0.13 3.96
N ILE A 32 -0.16 1.19 3.34
CA ILE A 32 -0.85 2.01 2.35
C ILE A 32 -1.27 1.17 1.14
N VAL A 33 -0.38 0.30 0.66
CA VAL A 33 -0.69 -0.57 -0.49
C VAL A 33 -1.80 -1.57 -0.16
N ILE A 34 -1.77 -2.18 1.03
CA ILE A 34 -2.82 -3.09 1.49
C ILE A 34 -4.15 -2.35 1.63
N ASP A 35 -4.14 -1.18 2.27
CA ASP A 35 -5.32 -0.35 2.49
C ASP A 35 -6.00 0.04 1.17
N GLN A 36 -5.22 0.48 0.17
CA GLN A 36 -5.75 0.80 -1.16
C GLN A 36 -6.43 -0.40 -1.81
N ARG A 37 -5.85 -1.60 -1.69
CA ARG A 37 -6.45 -2.83 -2.25
C ARG A 37 -7.77 -3.20 -1.57
N HIS A 38 -7.96 -2.83 -0.31
CA HIS A 38 -9.20 -3.05 0.40
C HIS A 38 -10.30 -2.08 -0.09
N GLN A 39 -9.97 -0.81 -0.33
CA GLN A 39 -10.93 0.19 -0.82
C GLN A 39 -11.40 -0.09 -2.24
N GLU A 40 -10.50 -0.53 -3.11
CA GLU A 40 -10.79 -0.73 -4.54
C GLU A 40 -11.70 -1.94 -4.81
N LYS A 41 -11.79 -2.88 -3.85
CA LYS A 41 -12.70 -4.03 -3.94
C LYS A 41 -14.17 -3.62 -3.77
N ALA A 42 -14.43 -2.62 -2.94
CA ALA A 42 -15.79 -2.14 -2.68
C ALA A 42 -16.37 -1.36 -3.88
N LEU A 43 -15.53 -0.60 -4.60
CA LEU A 43 -15.96 0.15 -5.78
C LEU A 43 -16.23 -0.76 -6.98
N ARG A 44 -15.39 -1.79 -7.20
CA ARG A 44 -15.60 -2.76 -8.29
C ARG A 44 -16.89 -3.57 -8.15
N ASP A 45 -17.28 -3.89 -6.91
CA ASP A 45 -18.52 -4.63 -6.66
C ASP A 45 -19.77 -3.74 -6.89
N LEU A 46 -19.66 -2.44 -6.62
CA LEU A 46 -20.70 -1.45 -6.86
C LEU A 46 -20.82 -1.05 -8.35
N GLU A 47 -19.73 -0.99 -9.11
CA GLU A 47 -19.76 -0.79 -10.56
C GLU A 47 -20.40 -1.99 -11.28
N ALA A 48 -20.02 -3.21 -10.89
CA ALA A 48 -20.62 -4.44 -11.41
C ALA A 48 -22.13 -4.53 -11.10
N SER A 49 -22.54 -4.10 -9.92
CA SER A 49 -23.95 -4.16 -9.48
C SER A 49 -24.80 -2.97 -9.94
N GLY A 50 -24.20 -1.80 -10.17
CA GLY A 50 -24.90 -0.53 -10.44
C GLY A 50 -25.12 -0.22 -11.92
N VAL A 51 -24.25 -0.71 -12.82
CA VAL A 51 -24.33 -0.41 -14.27
C VAL A 51 -25.43 -1.22 -14.98
N THR A 52 -25.75 -2.42 -14.52
CA THR A 52 -26.75 -3.30 -15.17
C THR A 52 -28.19 -2.81 -15.02
N ARG A 53 -28.57 -2.18 -13.91
CA ARG A 53 -29.98 -1.83 -13.67
C ARG A 53 -30.42 -0.53 -14.35
N ARG A 54 -29.54 0.47 -14.48
CA ARG A 54 -29.89 1.78 -15.08
C ARG A 54 -29.84 1.77 -16.61
N SER A 55 -29.02 0.91 -17.22
CA SER A 55 -28.97 0.77 -18.69
C SER A 55 -30.21 0.07 -19.26
N ALA A 56 -30.79 -0.85 -18.50
CA ALA A 56 -32.04 -1.53 -18.88
C ALA A 56 -33.30 -0.64 -18.74
N SER A 57 -33.31 0.33 -17.81
CA SER A 57 -34.49 1.18 -17.59
C SER A 57 -34.57 2.41 -18.51
N ARG A 58 -33.55 2.68 -19.33
CA ARG A 58 -33.57 3.77 -20.33
C ARG A 58 -33.78 3.26 -21.77
N SER A 59 -33.88 1.95 -21.96
CA SER A 59 -34.14 1.30 -23.27
C SER A 59 -35.59 0.82 -23.44
N GLY A 60 -36.48 1.19 -22.52
CA GLY A 60 -37.91 0.85 -22.55
C GLY A 60 -38.81 2.08 -22.49
N GLU A 61 -38.54 3.09 -23.31
CA GLU A 61 -39.53 4.10 -23.67
C GLU A 61 -39.56 4.20 -25.19
N PRO A 62 -40.62 3.64 -25.79
CA PRO A 62 -41.29 4.41 -26.83
C PRO A 62 -42.81 4.38 -26.66
N SER A 63 -43.36 5.60 -26.54
CA SER A 63 -44.63 6.09 -27.11
C SER A 63 -45.94 5.37 -26.78
#